data_AF-A0A365PM58-F1
#
_entry.id   AF-A0A365PM58-F1
#
_cell.length_a   1.000
_cell.length_b   1.000
_cell.length_c   1.000
_cell.angle_alpha   90.00
_cell.angle_beta   90.00
_cell.angle_gamma   90.00
#
_symmetry.space_group_name_H-M   'P 1'
#
loop_
_entity.id
_entity.type
_entity.pdbx_description
1 polymer ?
#
loop_
_entity_poly.entity_id
_entity_poly.type
_entity_poly.pdbx_seq_one_letter_code
_entity_poly.pdbx_strand_id
1 'polypeptide(L)'
;MTMFLAPYTAIADIDGSPLDAGFIYFGEFGKNPETHPIPVYWDADFAIPAAQPIRTRNGYPIRNGSPTKVYLKKAQHSIVIKNRNGSTIFVDVNGAGLVSTLLVRPSGVTVEQTFNNIDASLAEKQQQINKKAPTEYVNEQLALKAPQSTTYTKIEVDNALSTKAPQSNTYTKTEVDTTFSAYAGGRKAYTTLALAQADQANLPANTAIEVTNDGANNGTYQWNGTTLTKSDFDPLTQAKTYTDTKVDAVIKDTDISVPTVPLVDVDGWFYGAFYEDGSLETPLFKLSNYYANGFLVLDEDGWILLEQNTSTSATKDWSQKNVLIFGDSITETSDVEAGIYDSLAYRQNWLLYAFAMLEIKSFRNFARSGASYREYVGQLDWQKISHQVGVAINTGFTPDIVVIACGTNDGISNLGDYDTAMGKAIGSLDMSLTAEAMRKNFYEVSNAYPNAKLFSCLPLQRADDETSTRQPLLDLIRKMSGRYGFTVIDCHNETGIVKDFEVWDSDGRDLSDGLHPKTSGQIKQAKLISAKIKSNYQLQV
;
A
#
# COMPACT_ATOMS: atom_id res chain seq x y z
N MET A 1 -20.08 18.39 -97.71
CA MET A 1 -20.29 17.17 -98.50
C MET A 1 -20.15 15.99 -97.56
N THR A 2 -21.24 15.49 -97.00
CA THR A 2 -21.20 14.29 -96.13
C THR A 2 -21.47 13.09 -97.01
N MET A 3 -20.44 12.27 -97.17
CA MET A 3 -20.46 11.05 -97.94
C MET A 3 -21.08 9.95 -97.07
N PHE A 4 -22.18 9.33 -97.52
CA PHE A 4 -22.56 8.03 -96.99
C PHE A 4 -21.81 6.95 -97.78
N LEU A 5 -20.60 6.64 -97.28
CA LEU A 5 -19.75 5.47 -97.51
C LEU A 5 -18.96 5.29 -98.84
N ALA A 6 -17.66 5.06 -98.66
CA ALA A 6 -16.72 4.37 -99.56
C ALA A 6 -15.84 3.42 -98.70
N PRO A 7 -15.34 2.26 -99.19
CA PRO A 7 -15.88 1.36 -100.21
C PRO A 7 -16.97 0.48 -99.58
N TYR A 8 -18.22 0.61 -100.04
CA TYR A 8 -19.34 -0.32 -99.79
C TYR A 8 -19.30 -1.13 -98.48
N THR A 9 -19.41 -0.50 -97.30
CA THR A 9 -19.75 -1.28 -96.09
C THR A 9 -21.19 -1.74 -96.24
N ALA A 10 -21.38 -3.06 -96.30
CA ALA A 10 -22.71 -3.64 -96.36
C ALA A 10 -23.46 -3.33 -95.06
N ILE A 11 -24.69 -2.86 -95.20
CA ILE A 11 -25.63 -2.73 -94.08
C ILE A 11 -26.06 -4.15 -93.70
N ALA A 12 -25.93 -4.51 -92.43
CA ALA A 12 -26.44 -5.78 -91.92
C ALA A 12 -27.92 -5.67 -91.49
N ASP A 13 -28.67 -6.76 -91.60
CA ASP A 13 -29.96 -6.95 -90.94
C ASP A 13 -29.74 -7.26 -89.45
N ILE A 14 -30.84 -7.37 -88.68
CA ILE A 14 -30.85 -7.59 -87.23
C ILE A 14 -30.11 -8.90 -86.86
N ASP A 15 -30.10 -9.89 -87.74
CA ASP A 15 -29.42 -11.18 -87.56
C ASP A 15 -27.96 -11.18 -88.04
N GLY A 16 -27.44 -10.04 -88.51
CA GLY A 16 -26.08 -9.90 -89.03
C GLY A 16 -25.90 -10.31 -90.50
N SER A 17 -26.94 -10.85 -91.16
CA SER A 17 -26.91 -11.11 -92.60
C SER A 17 -26.93 -9.80 -93.41
N PRO A 18 -26.49 -9.76 -94.68
CA PRO A 18 -26.59 -8.55 -95.49
C PRO A 18 -28.05 -8.11 -95.68
N LEU A 19 -28.35 -6.84 -95.38
CA LEU A 19 -29.71 -6.29 -95.42
C LEU A 19 -30.31 -6.37 -96.83
N ASP A 20 -31.30 -7.25 -97.00
CA ASP A 20 -31.95 -7.50 -98.28
C ASP A 20 -33.43 -7.13 -98.25
N ALA A 21 -33.89 -6.44 -99.29
CA ALA A 21 -35.22 -5.85 -99.40
C ALA A 21 -35.56 -4.86 -98.27
N GLY A 22 -34.56 -4.22 -97.65
CA GLY A 22 -34.73 -3.20 -96.63
C GLY A 22 -35.17 -1.84 -97.18
N PHE A 23 -35.32 -0.89 -96.26
CA PHE A 23 -35.76 0.48 -96.52
C PHE A 23 -34.82 1.46 -95.79
N ILE A 24 -34.29 2.44 -96.51
CA ILE A 24 -33.49 3.54 -95.94
C ILE A 24 -34.24 4.85 -96.19
N TYR A 25 -34.39 5.62 -95.12
CA TYR A 25 -35.04 6.94 -95.11
C TYR A 25 -34.05 8.00 -94.64
N PHE A 26 -34.09 9.16 -95.30
CA PHE A 26 -33.31 10.36 -95.01
C PHE A 26 -34.26 11.53 -94.77
N GLY A 27 -34.10 12.22 -93.65
CA GLY A 27 -35.02 13.25 -93.17
C GLY A 27 -34.36 14.56 -92.76
N GLU A 28 -35.21 15.54 -92.44
CA GLU A 28 -34.79 16.77 -91.79
C GLU A 28 -34.08 16.44 -90.46
N PHE A 29 -32.95 17.11 -90.21
CA PHE A 29 -32.16 16.91 -88.99
C PHE A 29 -33.01 17.13 -87.73
N GLY A 30 -32.88 16.22 -86.75
CA GLY A 30 -33.65 16.20 -85.51
C GLY A 30 -35.09 15.70 -85.64
N LYS A 31 -35.55 15.28 -86.83
CA LYS A 31 -36.93 14.85 -87.07
C LYS A 31 -37.01 13.42 -87.63
N ASN A 32 -38.21 12.83 -87.59
CA ASN A 32 -38.44 11.49 -88.12
C ASN A 32 -38.36 11.49 -89.67
N PRO A 33 -37.43 10.73 -90.29
CA PRO A 33 -37.23 10.68 -91.73
C PRO A 33 -38.41 10.19 -92.58
N GLU A 34 -39.27 9.34 -92.04
CA GLU A 34 -40.43 8.81 -92.77
C GLU A 34 -41.53 9.85 -92.94
N THR A 35 -41.63 10.79 -91.99
CA THR A 35 -42.67 11.83 -91.97
C THR A 35 -42.15 13.18 -92.44
N HIS A 36 -40.84 13.40 -92.38
CA HIS A 36 -40.18 14.64 -92.80
C HIS A 36 -39.00 14.35 -93.76
N PRO A 37 -39.26 13.75 -94.94
CA PRO A 37 -38.21 13.34 -95.86
C PRO A 37 -37.52 14.54 -96.52
N ILE A 38 -36.21 14.43 -96.76
CA ILE A 38 -35.45 15.41 -97.55
C ILE A 38 -35.14 14.88 -98.96
N PRO A 39 -34.92 15.76 -99.95
CA PRO A 39 -34.49 15.32 -101.28
C PRO A 39 -33.12 14.62 -101.25
N VAL A 40 -33.06 13.43 -101.87
CA VAL A 40 -31.84 12.63 -102.06
C VAL A 40 -31.66 12.27 -103.55
N TYR A 41 -30.44 11.97 -103.97
CA TYR A 41 -30.06 11.88 -105.40
C TYR A 41 -29.16 10.68 -105.69
N TRP A 42 -29.18 10.22 -106.94
CA TRP A 42 -28.37 9.07 -107.40
C TRP A 42 -26.99 9.46 -107.98
N ASP A 43 -26.76 10.75 -108.20
CA ASP A 43 -25.56 11.31 -108.79
C ASP A 43 -25.01 12.48 -107.95
N ALA A 44 -23.71 12.74 -108.10
CA ALA A 44 -23.02 13.78 -107.35
C ALA A 44 -23.39 15.20 -107.78
N ASP A 45 -23.89 15.39 -109.01
CA ASP A 45 -24.36 16.67 -109.52
C ASP A 45 -25.79 17.01 -109.03
N PHE A 46 -26.41 16.09 -108.30
CA PHE A 46 -27.76 16.19 -107.77
C PHE A 46 -28.83 16.44 -108.85
N ALA A 47 -28.62 15.89 -110.05
CA ALA A 47 -29.53 16.04 -111.18
C ALA A 47 -30.58 14.93 -111.25
N ILE A 48 -30.30 13.75 -110.67
CA ILE A 48 -31.14 12.55 -110.73
C ILE A 48 -31.75 12.29 -109.34
N PRO A 49 -33.03 12.62 -109.11
CA PRO A 49 -33.68 12.35 -107.84
C PRO A 49 -33.75 10.85 -107.51
N ALA A 50 -33.56 10.53 -106.23
CA ALA A 50 -33.74 9.20 -105.69
C ALA A 50 -35.01 9.19 -104.80
N ALA A 51 -36.06 8.52 -105.28
CA ALA A 51 -37.32 8.41 -104.54
C ALA A 51 -37.11 7.58 -103.27
N GLN A 52 -37.58 8.10 -102.14
CA GLN A 52 -37.51 7.43 -100.85
C GLN A 52 -38.77 6.58 -100.59
N PRO A 53 -38.67 5.45 -99.89
CA PRO A 53 -37.46 4.86 -99.29
C PRO A 53 -36.48 4.31 -100.33
N ILE A 54 -35.19 4.43 -100.03
CA ILE A 54 -34.15 3.77 -100.80
C ILE A 54 -34.12 2.29 -100.44
N ARG A 55 -34.30 1.42 -101.44
CA ARG A 55 -34.30 -0.04 -101.23
C ARG A 55 -32.89 -0.61 -101.18
N THR A 56 -32.72 -1.70 -100.46
CA THR A 56 -31.44 -2.42 -100.36
C THR A 56 -31.49 -3.81 -100.98
N ARG A 57 -30.33 -4.30 -101.42
CA ARG A 57 -30.08 -5.71 -101.78
C ARG A 57 -28.66 -6.07 -101.41
N ASN A 58 -28.48 -7.24 -100.79
CA ASN A 58 -27.18 -7.72 -100.29
C ASN A 58 -26.42 -6.67 -99.45
N GLY A 59 -27.14 -5.92 -98.62
CA GLY A 59 -26.59 -4.88 -97.75
C GLY A 59 -26.30 -3.54 -98.43
N TYR A 60 -26.64 -3.36 -99.71
CA TYR A 60 -26.35 -2.12 -100.44
C TYR A 60 -27.60 -1.39 -100.91
N PRO A 61 -27.63 -0.04 -100.87
CA PRO A 61 -28.64 0.73 -101.59
C PRO A 61 -28.58 0.40 -103.10
N ILE A 62 -29.74 0.14 -103.72
CA ILE A 62 -29.80 -0.26 -105.13
C ILE A 62 -30.57 0.73 -106.01
N ARG A 63 -30.06 0.93 -107.23
CA ARG A 63 -30.76 1.61 -108.33
C ARG A 63 -30.74 0.69 -109.55
N ASN A 64 -31.90 0.42 -110.13
CA ASN A 64 -32.06 -0.46 -111.30
C ASN A 64 -31.34 -1.83 -111.15
N GLY A 65 -31.33 -2.38 -109.93
CA GLY A 65 -30.74 -3.69 -109.63
C GLY A 65 -29.26 -3.68 -109.28
N SER A 66 -28.55 -2.56 -109.44
CA SER A 66 -27.11 -2.46 -109.12
C SER A 66 -26.88 -1.63 -107.85
N PRO A 67 -25.93 -2.02 -106.97
CA PRO A 67 -25.46 -1.19 -105.87
C PRO A 67 -25.08 0.21 -106.34
N THR A 68 -25.67 1.23 -105.75
CA THR A 68 -25.52 2.63 -106.19
C THR A 68 -25.43 3.56 -104.98
N LYS A 69 -24.58 4.59 -105.06
CA LYS A 69 -24.42 5.59 -104.01
C LYS A 69 -25.63 6.52 -103.92
N VAL A 70 -25.95 6.97 -102.72
CA VAL A 70 -26.97 8.00 -102.45
C VAL A 70 -26.29 9.30 -102.04
N TYR A 71 -26.69 10.40 -102.66
CA TYR A 71 -26.13 11.74 -102.46
C TYR A 71 -27.16 12.68 -101.82
N LEU A 72 -26.70 13.49 -100.86
CA LEU A 72 -27.53 14.47 -100.15
C LEU A 72 -26.93 15.87 -100.30
N LYS A 73 -27.78 16.88 -100.56
CA LYS A 73 -27.36 18.29 -100.61
C LYS A 73 -27.03 18.84 -99.22
N LYS A 74 -27.77 18.40 -98.20
CA LYS A 74 -27.62 18.86 -96.81
C LYS A 74 -26.60 18.01 -96.07
N ALA A 75 -25.70 18.67 -95.32
CA ALA A 75 -24.67 17.96 -94.59
C ALA A 75 -25.23 17.21 -93.37
N GLN A 76 -26.15 17.87 -92.65
CA GLN A 76 -26.88 17.32 -91.51
C GLN A 76 -28.22 16.73 -91.99
N HIS A 77 -28.50 15.52 -91.53
CA HIS A 77 -29.73 14.79 -91.84
C HIS A 77 -30.01 13.76 -90.75
N SER A 78 -31.26 13.34 -90.66
CA SER A 78 -31.66 12.16 -89.89
C SER A 78 -31.70 10.95 -90.82
N ILE A 79 -31.36 9.76 -90.33
CA ILE A 79 -31.40 8.50 -91.08
C ILE A 79 -32.14 7.43 -90.27
N VAL A 80 -32.99 6.66 -90.95
CA VAL A 80 -33.63 5.45 -90.42
C VAL A 80 -33.43 4.31 -91.42
N ILE A 81 -33.00 3.15 -90.93
CA ILE A 81 -32.86 1.91 -91.70
C ILE A 81 -33.81 0.88 -91.11
N LYS A 82 -34.65 0.27 -91.95
CA LYS A 82 -35.59 -0.79 -91.60
C LYS A 82 -35.36 -2.04 -92.45
N ASN A 83 -35.66 -3.21 -91.89
CA ASN A 83 -35.65 -4.46 -92.62
C ASN A 83 -36.91 -4.67 -93.47
N ARG A 84 -36.97 -5.78 -94.21
CA ARG A 84 -38.09 -6.11 -95.11
C ARG A 84 -39.46 -6.17 -94.43
N ASN A 85 -39.49 -6.45 -93.14
CA ASN A 85 -40.71 -6.55 -92.33
C ASN A 85 -41.10 -5.22 -91.68
N GLY A 86 -40.32 -4.15 -91.92
CA GLY A 86 -40.53 -2.84 -91.32
C GLY A 86 -39.91 -2.67 -89.92
N SER A 87 -39.17 -3.65 -89.41
CA SER A 87 -38.46 -3.53 -88.13
C SER A 87 -37.25 -2.62 -88.27
N THR A 88 -37.06 -1.74 -87.29
CA THR A 88 -35.96 -0.77 -87.27
C THR A 88 -34.62 -1.44 -86.92
N ILE A 89 -33.62 -1.23 -87.78
CA ILE A 89 -32.22 -1.67 -87.58
C ILE A 89 -31.38 -0.54 -86.99
N PHE A 90 -31.57 0.67 -87.51
CA PHE A 90 -30.76 1.83 -87.13
C PHE A 90 -31.59 3.10 -87.21
N VAL A 91 -31.40 3.98 -86.23
CA VAL A 91 -31.95 5.33 -86.20
C VAL A 91 -30.86 6.28 -85.72
N ASP A 92 -30.61 7.33 -86.49
CA ASP A 92 -29.85 8.48 -86.01
C ASP A 92 -30.56 9.74 -86.45
N VAL A 93 -31.13 10.47 -85.49
CA VAL A 93 -31.85 11.72 -85.76
C VAL A 93 -30.97 12.95 -85.63
N ASN A 94 -29.84 12.87 -84.93
CA ASN A 94 -29.02 14.04 -84.56
C ASN A 94 -27.56 13.94 -85.03
N GLY A 95 -27.20 12.93 -85.83
CA GLY A 95 -25.82 12.69 -86.24
C GLY A 95 -24.91 12.32 -85.06
N ALA A 96 -25.48 11.81 -83.96
CA ALA A 96 -24.79 11.57 -82.69
C ALA A 96 -24.34 10.11 -82.50
N GLY A 97 -24.71 9.20 -83.40
CA GLY A 97 -24.45 7.77 -83.23
C GLY A 97 -25.33 7.11 -82.17
N LEU A 98 -24.88 5.98 -81.60
CA LEU A 98 -25.61 5.23 -80.57
C LEU A 98 -25.67 6.02 -79.25
N VAL A 99 -26.88 6.39 -78.81
CA VAL A 99 -27.12 7.13 -77.56
C VAL A 99 -27.33 6.19 -76.36
N SER A 100 -26.96 6.62 -75.15
CA SER A 100 -27.00 5.81 -73.91
C SER A 100 -28.39 5.29 -73.51
N THR A 101 -29.45 5.91 -74.02
CA THR A 101 -30.84 5.44 -73.87
C THR A 101 -31.13 4.14 -74.61
N LEU A 102 -30.31 3.79 -75.61
CA LEU A 102 -30.37 2.54 -76.38
C LEU A 102 -29.42 1.44 -75.85
N LEU A 103 -28.49 1.77 -74.94
CA LEU A 103 -27.62 0.77 -74.31
C LEU A 103 -28.31 0.20 -73.07
N VAL A 104 -28.81 -1.02 -73.22
CA VAL A 104 -29.46 -1.80 -72.16
C VAL A 104 -28.44 -2.77 -71.57
N ARG A 105 -28.33 -2.80 -70.24
CA ARG A 105 -27.50 -3.79 -69.53
C ARG A 105 -28.15 -5.17 -69.63
N PRO A 106 -27.40 -6.27 -69.41
CA PRO A 106 -27.99 -7.63 -69.37
C PRO A 106 -29.16 -7.80 -68.40
N SER A 107 -29.25 -6.93 -67.38
CA SER A 107 -30.36 -6.86 -66.43
C SER A 107 -31.63 -6.17 -66.96
N GLY A 108 -31.66 -5.74 -68.21
CA GLY A 108 -32.83 -5.12 -68.85
C GLY A 108 -33.03 -3.63 -68.54
N VAL A 109 -32.17 -3.02 -67.73
CA VAL A 109 -32.20 -1.58 -67.41
C VAL A 109 -31.28 -0.78 -68.33
N THR A 110 -31.69 0.43 -68.67
CA THR A 110 -30.83 1.33 -69.44
C THR A 110 -29.66 1.83 -68.60
N VAL A 111 -28.57 2.23 -69.25
CA VAL A 111 -27.45 2.88 -68.57
C VAL A 111 -27.91 4.15 -67.83
N GLU A 112 -28.85 4.90 -68.40
CA GLU A 112 -29.46 6.08 -67.78
C GLU A 112 -30.21 5.74 -66.48
N GLN A 113 -31.05 4.70 -66.48
CA GLN A 113 -31.73 4.23 -65.27
C GLN A 113 -30.74 3.85 -64.17
N THR A 114 -29.59 3.29 -64.54
CA THR A 114 -28.56 2.97 -63.54
C THR A 114 -27.98 4.24 -62.91
N PHE A 115 -27.67 5.27 -63.71
CA PHE A 115 -27.13 6.52 -63.16
C PHE A 115 -28.12 7.20 -62.23
N ASN A 116 -29.41 7.26 -62.61
CA ASN A 116 -30.45 7.82 -61.75
C ASN A 116 -30.56 7.08 -60.40
N ASN A 117 -30.42 5.74 -60.40
CA ASN A 117 -30.42 4.95 -59.18
C ASN A 117 -29.18 5.22 -58.30
N ILE A 118 -28.02 5.44 -58.92
CA ILE A 118 -26.78 5.80 -58.20
C ILE A 118 -26.93 7.17 -57.55
N ASP A 119 -27.45 8.16 -58.27
CA ASP A 119 -27.66 9.50 -57.75
C ASP A 119 -28.65 9.51 -56.58
N ALA A 120 -29.74 8.74 -56.68
CA ALA A 120 -30.69 8.55 -55.59
C ALA A 120 -30.01 7.92 -54.35
N SER A 121 -29.23 6.86 -54.54
CA SER A 121 -28.49 6.21 -53.44
C SER A 121 -27.46 7.14 -52.79
N LEU A 122 -26.80 7.98 -53.59
CA LEU A 122 -25.82 8.94 -53.09
C LEU A 122 -26.52 10.04 -52.27
N ALA A 123 -27.68 10.52 -52.70
CA ALA A 123 -28.48 11.49 -51.97
C ALA A 123 -28.94 10.94 -50.60
N GLU A 124 -29.38 9.69 -50.53
CA GLU A 124 -29.74 9.02 -49.27
C GLU A 124 -28.54 8.91 -48.31
N LYS A 125 -27.38 8.50 -48.81
CA LYS A 125 -26.14 8.43 -48.00
C LYS A 125 -25.73 9.79 -47.48
N GLN A 126 -25.85 10.84 -48.31
CA GLN A 126 -25.56 12.20 -47.88
C GLN A 126 -26.46 12.65 -46.73
N GLN A 127 -27.76 12.33 -46.77
CA GLN A 127 -28.68 12.62 -45.68
C GLN A 127 -28.30 11.88 -44.38
N GLN A 128 -27.92 10.60 -44.47
CA GLN A 128 -27.48 9.83 -43.29
C GLN A 128 -26.22 10.42 -42.65
N ILE A 129 -25.25 10.85 -43.47
CA ILE A 129 -24.03 11.51 -43.01
C ILE A 129 -24.39 12.85 -42.35
N ASN A 130 -25.20 13.67 -43.00
CA ASN A 130 -25.60 14.98 -42.47
C ASN A 130 -26.36 14.89 -41.13
N LYS A 131 -27.04 13.77 -40.87
CA LYS A 131 -27.69 13.52 -39.58
C LYS A 131 -26.69 13.19 -38.45
N LYS A 132 -25.57 12.52 -38.76
CA LYS A 132 -24.62 11.99 -37.77
C LYS A 132 -23.32 12.78 -37.65
N ALA A 133 -23.00 13.59 -38.66
CA ALA A 133 -21.82 14.44 -38.70
C ALA A 133 -21.82 15.63 -37.72
N PRO A 134 -22.98 16.23 -37.34
CA PRO A 134 -22.96 17.35 -36.41
C PRO A 134 -22.37 16.96 -35.05
N THR A 135 -21.51 17.82 -34.52
CA THR A 135 -20.90 17.66 -33.19
C THR A 135 -21.96 17.51 -32.10
N GLU A 136 -23.13 18.13 -32.26
CA GLU A 136 -24.28 17.99 -31.36
C GLU A 136 -24.74 16.53 -31.23
N TYR A 137 -24.99 15.85 -32.34
CA TYR A 137 -25.35 14.42 -32.33
C TYR A 137 -24.27 13.58 -31.63
N VAL A 138 -23.00 13.85 -31.92
CA VAL A 138 -21.87 13.13 -31.28
C VAL A 138 -21.83 13.37 -29.78
N ASN A 139 -22.03 14.62 -29.35
CA ASN A 139 -22.03 15.01 -27.95
C ASN A 139 -23.21 14.40 -27.17
N GLU A 140 -24.40 14.36 -27.76
CA GLU A 140 -25.57 13.69 -27.18
C GLU A 140 -25.30 12.20 -26.94
N GLN A 141 -24.68 11.51 -27.92
CA GLN A 141 -24.31 10.10 -27.75
C GLN A 141 -23.25 9.89 -26.67
N LEU A 142 -22.30 10.82 -26.53
CA LEU A 142 -21.29 10.78 -25.47
C LEU A 142 -21.88 11.05 -24.09
N ALA A 143 -22.88 11.93 -23.98
CA ALA A 143 -23.55 12.25 -22.73
C ALA A 143 -24.34 11.07 -22.13
N LEU A 144 -24.71 10.08 -22.96
CA LEU A 144 -25.34 8.84 -22.49
C LEU A 144 -24.35 7.89 -21.82
N LYS A 145 -23.04 8.14 -21.91
CA LYS A 145 -22.01 7.33 -21.24
C LYS A 145 -21.71 7.89 -19.85
N ALA A 146 -21.53 6.98 -18.89
CA ALA A 146 -21.12 7.37 -17.55
C ALA A 146 -19.73 8.06 -17.58
N PRO A 147 -19.54 9.17 -16.84
CA PRO A 147 -18.25 9.85 -16.74
C PRO A 147 -17.18 8.93 -16.12
N GLN A 148 -16.00 8.89 -16.73
CA GLN A 148 -14.87 8.10 -16.23
C GLN A 148 -14.49 8.50 -14.79
N SER A 149 -14.67 9.77 -14.42
CA SER A 149 -14.40 10.28 -13.06
C SER A 149 -15.35 9.74 -11.98
N THR A 150 -16.46 9.11 -12.37
CA THR A 150 -17.49 8.61 -11.45
C THR A 150 -17.65 7.09 -11.49
N THR A 151 -16.80 6.40 -12.27
CA THR A 151 -16.87 4.95 -12.48
C THR A 151 -15.53 4.30 -12.21
N TYR A 152 -15.53 3.23 -11.40
CA TYR A 152 -14.34 2.42 -11.18
C TYR A 152 -14.18 1.35 -12.27
N THR A 153 -12.93 1.06 -12.61
CA THR A 153 -12.55 -0.08 -13.43
C THR A 153 -12.63 -1.38 -12.62
N LYS A 154 -12.75 -2.52 -13.32
CA LYS A 154 -12.73 -3.84 -12.70
C LYS A 154 -11.49 -4.05 -11.83
N ILE A 155 -10.32 -3.57 -12.27
CA ILE A 155 -9.06 -3.73 -11.55
C ILE A 155 -9.05 -2.94 -10.25
N GLU A 156 -9.55 -1.70 -10.25
CA GLU A 156 -9.66 -0.88 -9.03
C GLU A 156 -10.60 -1.52 -8.00
N VAL A 157 -11.71 -2.08 -8.47
CA VAL A 157 -12.65 -2.82 -7.62
C VAL A 157 -11.98 -4.08 -7.05
N ASP A 158 -11.33 -4.88 -7.89
CA ASP A 158 -10.66 -6.11 -7.47
C ASP A 158 -9.54 -5.83 -6.45
N ASN A 159 -8.76 -4.76 -6.66
CA ASN A 159 -7.72 -4.32 -5.73
C ASN A 159 -8.29 -3.83 -4.39
N ALA A 160 -9.41 -3.11 -4.40
CA ALA A 160 -10.06 -2.69 -3.17
C ALA A 160 -10.60 -3.88 -2.37
N LEU A 161 -11.19 -4.88 -3.04
CA LEU A 161 -11.71 -6.08 -2.39
C LEU A 161 -10.60 -7.00 -1.86
N SER A 162 -9.44 -7.09 -2.52
CA SER A 162 -8.34 -7.95 -2.07
C SER A 162 -7.73 -7.56 -0.72
N THR A 163 -7.91 -6.30 -0.31
CA THR A 163 -7.47 -5.79 1.00
C THR A 163 -8.44 -6.14 2.15
N LYS A 164 -9.64 -6.64 1.84
CA LYS A 164 -10.63 -7.02 2.86
C LYS A 164 -10.34 -8.44 3.35
N ALA A 165 -10.33 -8.63 4.67
CA ALA A 165 -10.21 -9.95 5.26
C ALA A 165 -11.39 -10.85 4.82
N PRO A 166 -11.14 -12.12 4.45
CA PRO A 166 -12.20 -13.03 4.03
C PRO A 166 -13.18 -13.34 5.18
N GLN A 167 -14.45 -13.54 4.85
CA GLN A 167 -15.48 -13.85 5.85
C GLN A 167 -15.13 -15.10 6.68
N SER A 168 -14.36 -16.04 6.12
CA SER A 168 -13.96 -17.28 6.79
C SER A 168 -12.94 -17.10 7.93
N ASN A 169 -12.28 -15.93 8.04
CA ASN A 169 -11.31 -15.64 9.10
C ASN A 169 -11.68 -14.41 9.94
N THR A 170 -12.91 -13.92 9.82
CA THR A 170 -13.43 -12.81 10.61
C THR A 170 -14.60 -13.31 11.46
N TYR A 171 -14.61 -12.90 12.72
CA TYR A 171 -15.71 -13.21 13.63
C TYR A 171 -16.65 -12.01 13.72
N THR A 172 -17.94 -12.27 13.74
CA THR A 172 -18.95 -11.27 14.08
C THR A 172 -18.84 -10.91 15.56
N LYS A 173 -19.30 -9.70 15.90
CA LYS A 173 -19.38 -9.27 17.30
C LYS A 173 -20.14 -10.29 18.17
N THR A 174 -21.22 -10.85 17.64
CA THR A 174 -22.04 -11.86 18.34
C THR A 174 -21.26 -13.14 18.63
N GLU A 175 -20.45 -13.64 17.70
CA GLU A 175 -19.61 -14.83 17.92
C GLU A 175 -18.53 -14.59 18.99
N VAL A 176 -17.92 -13.40 18.96
CA VAL A 176 -16.96 -12.98 19.99
C VAL A 176 -17.64 -12.80 21.35
N ASP A 177 -18.79 -12.14 21.40
CA ASP A 177 -19.55 -11.94 22.64
C ASP A 177 -19.98 -13.27 23.24
N THR A 178 -20.38 -14.24 22.40
CA THR A 178 -20.80 -15.59 22.84
C THR A 178 -19.61 -16.37 23.41
N THR A 179 -18.47 -16.35 22.74
CA THR A 179 -17.25 -17.03 23.21
C THR A 179 -16.67 -16.36 24.46
N PHE A 180 -16.68 -15.02 24.54
CA PHE A 180 -16.25 -14.30 25.73
C PHE A 180 -17.19 -14.54 26.91
N SER A 181 -18.51 -14.63 26.69
CA SER A 181 -19.48 -14.98 27.73
C SER A 181 -19.28 -16.42 28.23
N ALA A 182 -18.89 -17.35 27.34
CA ALA A 182 -18.55 -18.72 27.72
C ALA A 182 -17.22 -18.81 28.50
N TYR A 183 -16.24 -17.95 28.18
CA TYR A 183 -15.01 -17.82 28.97
C TYR A 183 -15.25 -17.10 30.31
N ALA A 184 -16.26 -16.22 30.36
CA ALA A 184 -16.68 -15.46 31.52
C ALA A 184 -17.69 -16.21 32.43
N GLY A 185 -17.46 -17.50 32.71
CA GLY A 185 -17.76 -18.05 34.05
C GLY A 185 -16.86 -17.42 35.13
N GLY A 186 -16.51 -16.14 34.96
CA GLY A 186 -15.50 -15.40 35.69
C GLY A 186 -15.82 -15.34 37.16
N ARG A 187 -14.76 -15.20 37.97
CA ARG A 187 -14.88 -15.08 39.43
C ARG A 187 -15.91 -14.00 39.77
N LYS A 188 -17.02 -14.38 40.39
CA LYS A 188 -18.04 -13.45 40.91
C LYS A 188 -17.90 -13.34 42.42
N ALA A 189 -18.22 -12.18 42.98
CA ALA A 189 -18.22 -11.97 44.42
C ALA A 189 -19.61 -11.65 44.93
N TYR A 190 -19.99 -12.24 46.06
CA TYR A 190 -21.22 -11.93 46.78
C TYR A 190 -20.86 -11.61 48.24
N THR A 191 -21.63 -10.73 48.85
CA THR A 191 -21.42 -10.41 50.27
C THR A 191 -21.83 -11.58 51.17
N THR A 192 -22.79 -12.42 50.76
CA THR A 192 -23.23 -13.59 51.53
C THR A 192 -23.45 -14.85 50.69
N LEU A 193 -23.37 -16.02 51.33
CA LEU A 193 -23.62 -17.31 50.67
C LEU A 193 -25.08 -17.39 50.19
N ALA A 194 -26.03 -16.82 50.94
CA ALA A 194 -27.44 -16.77 50.55
C ALA A 194 -27.65 -16.00 49.24
N LEU A 195 -26.91 -14.91 49.02
CA LEU A 195 -26.97 -14.16 47.76
C LEU A 195 -26.36 -14.94 46.60
N ALA A 196 -25.26 -15.66 46.83
CA ALA A 196 -24.68 -16.55 45.83
C ALA A 196 -25.64 -17.71 45.46
N GLN A 197 -26.36 -18.25 46.44
CA GLN A 197 -27.36 -19.30 46.22
C GLN A 197 -28.58 -18.79 45.45
N ALA A 198 -29.04 -17.57 45.73
CA ALA A 198 -30.15 -16.96 45.01
C ALA A 198 -29.84 -16.70 43.53
N ASP A 199 -28.57 -16.46 43.17
CA ASP A 199 -28.15 -16.15 41.79
C ASP A 199 -27.82 -17.40 40.96
N GLN A 200 -27.94 -18.62 41.50
CA GLN A 200 -27.54 -19.88 40.84
C GLN A 200 -28.13 -20.07 39.43
N ALA A 201 -29.36 -19.60 39.19
CA ALA A 201 -30.00 -19.68 37.88
C ALA A 201 -29.34 -18.78 36.80
N ASN A 202 -28.59 -17.76 37.22
CA ASN A 202 -27.91 -16.81 36.34
C ASN A 202 -26.40 -17.07 36.24
N LEU A 203 -25.91 -18.14 36.88
CA LEU A 203 -24.50 -18.49 36.91
C LEU A 203 -24.17 -19.58 35.89
N PRO A 204 -23.23 -19.33 34.95
CA PRO A 204 -22.70 -20.37 34.08
C PRO A 204 -22.05 -21.50 34.90
N ALA A 205 -22.16 -22.75 34.43
CA ALA A 205 -21.44 -23.85 35.06
C ALA A 205 -19.92 -23.60 35.08
N ASN A 206 -19.24 -24.12 36.10
CA ASN A 206 -17.81 -23.92 36.38
C ASN A 206 -17.43 -22.48 36.78
N THR A 207 -18.37 -21.73 37.35
CA THR A 207 -18.08 -20.39 37.88
C THR A 207 -17.43 -20.49 39.26
N ALA A 208 -16.32 -19.77 39.46
CA ALA A 208 -15.76 -19.55 40.78
C ALA A 208 -16.48 -18.37 41.46
N ILE A 209 -16.83 -18.52 42.74
CA ILE A 209 -17.56 -17.52 43.52
C ILE A 209 -16.78 -17.19 44.78
N GLU A 210 -16.67 -15.91 45.13
CA GLU A 210 -16.07 -15.43 46.38
C GLU A 210 -17.17 -14.90 47.31
N VAL A 211 -17.23 -15.40 48.56
CA VAL A 211 -18.13 -14.86 49.60
C VAL A 211 -17.31 -14.07 50.60
N THR A 212 -17.62 -12.79 50.80
CA THR A 212 -16.71 -11.85 51.49
C THR A 212 -17.16 -11.38 52.88
N ASN A 213 -18.45 -11.43 53.23
CA ASN A 213 -19.00 -10.78 54.43
C ASN A 213 -20.05 -11.61 55.20
N ASP A 214 -19.86 -12.92 55.30
CA ASP A 214 -20.79 -13.91 55.89
C ASP A 214 -20.13 -14.82 56.94
N GLY A 215 -19.11 -14.29 57.64
CA GLY A 215 -18.46 -14.98 58.76
C GLY A 215 -17.82 -16.31 58.36
N ALA A 216 -18.27 -17.41 58.97
CA ALA A 216 -17.77 -18.76 58.69
C ALA A 216 -18.01 -19.22 57.24
N ASN A 217 -18.97 -18.60 56.54
CA ASN A 217 -19.24 -18.89 55.13
C ASN A 217 -18.30 -18.14 54.18
N ASN A 218 -17.41 -17.26 54.66
CA ASN A 218 -16.45 -16.58 53.80
C ASN A 218 -15.51 -17.55 53.10
N GLY A 219 -15.14 -17.21 51.87
CA GLY A 219 -14.15 -17.94 51.07
C GLY A 219 -14.62 -18.23 49.65
N THR A 220 -13.80 -18.98 48.92
CA THR A 220 -14.05 -19.34 47.53
C THR A 220 -14.96 -20.57 47.44
N TYR A 221 -15.94 -20.54 46.54
CA TYR A 221 -16.86 -21.60 46.17
C TYR A 221 -16.77 -21.90 44.68
N GLN A 222 -17.14 -23.12 44.29
CA GLN A 222 -17.30 -23.53 42.90
C GLN A 222 -18.75 -23.86 42.61
N TRP A 223 -19.32 -23.22 41.60
CA TRP A 223 -20.61 -23.58 41.02
C TRP A 223 -20.41 -24.49 39.82
N ASN A 224 -20.88 -25.73 39.88
CA ASN A 224 -20.76 -26.69 38.77
C ASN A 224 -22.00 -26.75 37.86
N GLY A 225 -22.97 -25.84 38.05
CA GLY A 225 -24.27 -25.88 37.36
C GLY A 225 -25.40 -26.58 38.14
N THR A 226 -25.09 -27.23 39.27
CA THR A 226 -26.08 -27.93 40.10
C THR A 226 -25.89 -27.67 41.60
N THR A 227 -24.65 -27.65 42.06
CA THR A 227 -24.27 -27.46 43.46
C THR A 227 -23.19 -26.40 43.60
N LEU A 228 -23.30 -25.63 44.68
CA LEU A 228 -22.30 -24.65 45.09
C LEU A 228 -21.47 -25.24 46.23
N THR A 229 -20.19 -25.54 45.97
CA THR A 229 -19.30 -26.24 46.91
C THR A 229 -18.20 -25.31 47.38
N LYS A 230 -17.99 -25.19 48.70
CA LYS A 230 -16.88 -24.40 49.27
C LYS A 230 -15.55 -25.09 48.99
N SER A 231 -14.54 -24.33 48.61
CA SER A 231 -13.17 -24.81 48.43
C SER A 231 -12.50 -25.04 49.79
N ASP A 232 -11.81 -26.17 49.94
CA ASP A 232 -10.95 -26.45 51.11
C ASP A 232 -9.63 -25.66 51.06
N PHE A 233 -9.31 -25.06 49.90
CA PHE A 233 -8.13 -24.23 49.71
C PHE A 233 -8.38 -22.81 50.27
N ASP A 234 -7.99 -22.60 51.53
CA ASP A 234 -7.94 -21.30 52.24
C ASP A 234 -6.48 -20.97 52.60
N PRO A 235 -5.75 -20.26 51.72
CA PRO A 235 -4.33 -19.97 51.93
C PRO A 235 -4.05 -19.13 53.17
N LEU A 236 -4.99 -18.28 53.58
CA LEU A 236 -4.80 -17.39 54.73
C LEU A 236 -4.86 -18.17 56.04
N THR A 237 -5.89 -19.00 56.21
CA THR A 237 -5.99 -19.87 57.39
C THR A 237 -4.86 -20.88 57.45
N GLN A 238 -4.47 -21.46 56.30
CA GLN A 238 -3.35 -22.39 56.23
C GLN A 238 -2.02 -21.71 56.59
N ALA A 239 -1.75 -20.51 56.06
CA ALA A 239 -0.55 -19.74 56.40
C ALA A 239 -0.53 -19.35 57.88
N LYS A 240 -1.66 -18.88 58.44
CA LYS A 240 -1.76 -18.55 59.86
C LYS A 240 -1.50 -19.76 60.74
N THR A 241 -2.12 -20.90 60.43
CA THR A 241 -1.92 -22.16 61.17
C THR A 241 -0.45 -22.60 61.12
N TYR A 242 0.19 -22.50 59.96
CA TYR A 242 1.61 -22.78 59.80
C TYR A 242 2.48 -21.83 60.65
N THR A 243 2.22 -20.52 60.58
CA THR A 243 2.94 -19.51 61.38
C THR A 243 2.77 -19.74 62.87
N ASP A 244 1.54 -19.92 63.37
CA ASP A 244 1.26 -20.17 64.78
C ASP A 244 1.99 -21.43 65.25
N THR A 245 1.94 -22.52 64.47
CA THR A 245 2.63 -23.79 64.77
C THR A 245 4.15 -23.60 64.85
N LYS A 246 4.73 -22.79 63.96
CA LYS A 246 6.18 -22.52 63.95
C LYS A 246 6.60 -21.60 65.09
N VAL A 247 5.80 -20.60 65.44
CA VAL A 247 6.06 -19.70 66.58
C VAL A 247 5.99 -20.45 67.91
N ASP A 248 4.98 -21.32 68.10
CA ASP A 248 4.85 -22.14 69.31
C ASP A 248 6.00 -23.15 69.46
N ALA A 249 6.58 -23.63 68.35
CA ALA A 249 7.76 -24.50 68.38
C ALA A 249 9.03 -23.75 68.80
N VAL A 250 9.22 -22.51 68.31
CA VAL A 250 10.38 -21.67 68.67
C VAL A 250 10.36 -21.24 70.13
N ILE A 251 9.19 -21.07 70.74
CA ILE A 251 9.05 -20.66 72.15
C ILE A 251 9.34 -21.80 73.14
N LYS A 252 9.30 -23.06 72.71
CA LYS A 252 9.49 -24.22 73.60
C LYS A 252 10.92 -24.76 73.66
N ASP A 253 11.81 -24.31 72.77
CA ASP A 253 13.19 -24.82 72.68
C ASP A 253 14.25 -23.89 73.32
N THR A 254 13.84 -22.79 73.93
CA THR A 254 14.76 -21.88 74.63
C THR A 254 15.04 -22.36 76.06
N ASP A 255 16.12 -23.14 76.20
CA ASP A 255 16.84 -23.34 77.46
C ASP A 255 17.28 -21.98 78.03
N ILE A 256 16.98 -21.74 79.31
CA ILE A 256 17.04 -20.43 79.99
C ILE A 256 18.47 -19.97 80.33
N SER A 257 19.51 -20.67 79.86
CA SER A 257 20.90 -20.39 80.23
C SER A 257 21.73 -19.60 79.21
N VAL A 258 21.14 -19.01 78.17
CA VAL A 258 21.87 -18.17 77.20
C VAL A 258 21.16 -16.82 77.00
N PRO A 259 21.82 -15.67 77.26
CA PRO A 259 21.19 -14.36 77.15
C PRO A 259 20.90 -14.06 75.68
N THR A 260 19.62 -13.94 75.34
CA THR A 260 19.16 -13.72 73.98
C THR A 260 18.83 -12.25 73.73
N VAL A 261 19.36 -11.76 72.60
CA VAL A 261 19.07 -10.51 71.88
C VAL A 261 19.84 -9.25 72.34
N PRO A 262 20.87 -8.79 71.59
CA PRO A 262 21.42 -7.45 71.77
C PRO A 262 20.42 -6.39 71.26
N LEU A 263 20.18 -5.36 72.07
CA LEU A 263 19.42 -4.17 71.67
C LEU A 263 20.36 -3.14 71.04
N VAL A 264 19.94 -2.60 69.89
CA VAL A 264 20.61 -1.50 69.18
C VAL A 264 19.82 -0.23 69.41
N ASP A 265 20.47 0.83 69.88
CA ASP A 265 19.82 2.13 70.05
C ASP A 265 19.63 2.87 68.72
N VAL A 266 18.93 4.01 68.77
CA VAL A 266 18.64 4.85 67.59
C VAL A 266 19.90 5.44 66.93
N ASP A 267 21.04 5.43 67.63
CA ASP A 267 22.33 5.96 67.18
C ASP A 267 23.30 4.86 66.72
N GLY A 268 22.87 3.59 66.75
CA GLY A 268 23.59 2.43 66.23
C GLY A 268 24.64 1.84 67.17
N TRP A 269 24.48 1.97 68.49
CA TRP A 269 25.37 1.34 69.48
C TRP A 269 24.85 -0.01 69.97
N PHE A 270 25.75 -0.99 70.12
CA PHE A 270 25.45 -2.29 70.71
C PHE A 270 25.83 -2.33 72.19
N TYR A 271 24.93 -2.93 72.98
CA TYR A 271 25.14 -3.19 74.41
C TYR A 271 25.07 -4.70 74.65
N GLY A 272 26.16 -5.25 75.21
CA GLY A 272 26.27 -6.68 75.53
C GLY A 272 25.99 -6.90 77.01
N ALA A 273 24.87 -7.55 77.30
CA ALA A 273 24.40 -7.99 78.61
C ALA A 273 23.86 -6.90 79.57
N PHE A 274 22.81 -7.30 80.29
CA PHE A 274 22.31 -6.64 81.50
C PHE A 274 22.94 -7.32 82.72
N TYR A 275 23.30 -6.54 83.73
CA TYR A 275 23.45 -7.07 85.09
C TYR A 275 22.06 -7.34 85.69
N GLU A 276 21.94 -8.24 86.68
CA GLU A 276 20.66 -8.53 87.36
C GLU A 276 19.95 -7.29 87.94
N ASP A 277 20.68 -6.17 88.09
CA ASP A 277 20.18 -4.90 88.60
C ASP A 277 19.66 -3.92 87.52
N GLY A 278 19.71 -4.30 86.24
CA GLY A 278 19.22 -3.50 85.12
C GLY A 278 20.18 -2.40 84.63
N SER A 279 21.41 -2.35 85.10
CA SER A 279 22.44 -1.44 84.57
C SER A 279 23.06 -1.98 83.26
N LEU A 280 23.39 -1.06 82.34
CA LEU A 280 24.02 -1.33 81.04
C LEU A 280 25.55 -1.21 81.15
N GLU A 281 26.27 -2.22 80.69
CA GLU A 281 27.72 -2.14 80.57
C GLU A 281 28.14 -1.15 79.46
N THR A 282 29.35 -0.60 79.56
CA THR A 282 29.88 0.41 78.63
C THR A 282 29.75 -0.02 77.16
N PRO A 283 29.41 0.91 76.24
CA PRO A 283 29.15 0.59 74.85
C PRO A 283 30.33 -0.14 74.19
N LEU A 284 30.06 -1.33 73.64
CA LEU A 284 31.11 -2.22 73.14
C LEU A 284 31.66 -1.74 71.78
N PHE A 285 30.81 -1.28 70.86
CA PHE A 285 31.20 -0.68 69.58
C PHE A 285 30.01 -0.04 68.82
N LYS A 286 30.31 0.83 67.83
CA LYS A 286 29.34 1.54 66.98
C LYS A 286 29.20 0.88 65.60
N LEU A 287 27.95 0.70 65.13
CA LEU A 287 27.58 0.04 63.85
C LEU A 287 28.23 0.68 62.60
N SER A 288 28.65 1.94 62.66
CA SER A 288 29.34 2.63 61.57
C SER A 288 30.64 1.96 61.12
N ASN A 289 31.24 1.12 61.97
CA ASN A 289 32.48 0.41 61.66
C ASN A 289 32.27 -0.94 60.94
N TYR A 290 31.02 -1.35 60.69
CA TYR A 290 30.69 -2.73 60.26
C TYR A 290 30.15 -2.85 58.82
N TYR A 291 29.99 -1.75 58.08
CA TYR A 291 29.66 -1.80 56.65
C TYR A 291 30.81 -2.33 55.76
N ALA A 292 31.92 -2.78 56.37
CA ALA A 292 33.04 -3.35 55.63
C ALA A 292 32.97 -4.87 55.44
N ASN A 293 32.39 -5.70 56.35
CA ASN A 293 32.60 -7.17 56.29
C ASN A 293 31.50 -8.09 56.92
N GLY A 294 30.21 -7.95 56.57
CA GLY A 294 29.21 -9.04 56.72
C GLY A 294 28.64 -9.30 58.14
N PHE A 295 27.40 -9.81 58.24
CA PHE A 295 26.64 -10.06 59.49
C PHE A 295 26.82 -11.49 60.05
N LEU A 296 26.77 -11.65 61.39
CA LEU A 296 26.76 -12.93 62.12
C LEU A 296 25.32 -13.41 62.37
N VAL A 297 25.04 -14.71 62.19
CA VAL A 297 23.80 -15.39 62.60
C VAL A 297 24.16 -16.65 63.40
N LEU A 298 23.43 -16.94 64.49
CA LEU A 298 23.59 -18.10 65.36
C LEU A 298 22.80 -19.30 64.81
N ASP A 299 23.40 -20.50 64.78
CA ASP A 299 22.70 -21.80 64.66
C ASP A 299 23.04 -22.74 65.83
N GLU A 300 22.44 -23.94 65.82
CA GLU A 300 22.38 -24.92 66.93
C GLU A 300 23.75 -25.51 67.34
N ASP A 301 24.83 -25.30 66.56
CA ASP A 301 26.15 -25.91 66.81
C ASP A 301 27.29 -24.90 67.15
N GLY A 302 26.99 -23.60 67.30
CA GLY A 302 27.95 -22.57 67.75
C GLY A 302 28.35 -21.52 66.70
N TRP A 303 29.36 -20.69 66.99
CA TRP A 303 29.73 -19.54 66.15
C TRP A 303 30.30 -19.96 64.79
N ILE A 304 29.51 -19.78 63.73
CA ILE A 304 29.99 -19.88 62.35
C ILE A 304 30.20 -18.48 61.79
N LEU A 305 31.42 -18.20 61.32
CA LEU A 305 31.63 -17.13 60.35
C LEU A 305 30.87 -17.55 59.10
N LEU A 306 29.72 -16.95 58.86
CA LEU A 306 29.23 -16.82 57.51
C LEU A 306 30.26 -15.92 56.82
N GLU A 307 31.31 -16.52 56.24
CA GLU A 307 31.79 -15.97 54.98
C GLU A 307 30.53 -15.70 54.17
N GLN A 308 30.48 -14.52 53.58
CA GLN A 308 29.45 -14.19 52.63
C GLN A 308 29.41 -15.36 51.65
N ASN A 309 28.47 -16.29 51.87
CA ASN A 309 27.58 -16.66 50.81
C ASN A 309 27.01 -15.30 50.40
N THR A 310 27.77 -14.64 49.51
CA THR A 310 27.23 -14.39 48.20
C THR A 310 26.20 -15.51 48.03
N SER A 311 24.91 -15.19 48.24
CA SER A 311 23.97 -15.60 47.21
C SER A 311 24.79 -15.32 45.97
N THR A 312 25.35 -16.38 45.36
CA THR A 312 26.15 -16.29 44.14
C THR A 312 25.49 -15.16 43.43
N SER A 313 26.23 -14.03 43.32
CA SER A 313 25.64 -12.76 42.95
C SER A 313 24.53 -13.14 41.99
N ALA A 314 23.29 -12.66 42.16
CA ALA A 314 22.61 -12.35 40.92
C ALA A 314 23.65 -11.48 40.27
N THR A 315 24.45 -12.07 39.38
CA THR A 315 25.59 -11.41 38.78
C THR A 315 24.91 -10.14 38.36
N LYS A 316 25.44 -8.99 38.74
CA LYS A 316 24.98 -7.78 38.07
C LYS A 316 25.37 -8.05 36.63
N ASP A 317 24.56 -8.80 35.90
CA ASP A 317 25.00 -9.51 34.70
C ASP A 317 25.19 -8.45 33.63
N TRP A 318 24.36 -7.40 33.75
CA TRP A 318 24.52 -6.09 33.19
C TRP A 318 25.89 -5.43 33.42
N SER A 319 26.54 -5.59 34.58
CA SER A 319 27.89 -5.05 34.86
C SER A 319 29.00 -5.69 34.02
N GLN A 320 28.68 -6.73 33.25
CA GLN A 320 29.57 -7.30 32.24
C GLN A 320 29.22 -6.88 30.82
N LYS A 321 28.09 -6.17 30.61
CA LYS A 321 27.58 -5.82 29.28
C LYS A 321 28.13 -4.49 28.78
N ASN A 322 28.60 -4.51 27.54
CA ASN A 322 29.03 -3.34 26.78
C ASN A 322 27.89 -2.84 25.89
N VAL A 323 27.62 -1.54 25.89
CA VAL A 323 26.52 -0.94 25.10
C VAL A 323 27.05 0.06 24.07
N LEU A 324 26.68 -0.12 22.81
CA LEU A 324 27.00 0.79 21.72
C LEU A 324 25.75 1.57 21.29
N ILE A 325 25.88 2.89 21.14
CA ILE A 325 24.76 3.80 20.96
C ILE A 325 25.02 4.74 19.80
N PHE A 326 24.02 4.87 18.94
CA PHE A 326 23.97 5.78 17.80
C PHE A 326 22.71 6.63 17.89
N GLY A 327 22.76 7.87 17.42
CA GLY A 327 21.58 8.73 17.49
C GLY A 327 21.78 10.20 17.19
N ASP A 328 20.75 10.96 17.53
CA ASP A 328 20.67 12.40 17.34
C ASP A 328 20.80 13.20 18.66
N SER A 329 20.32 14.45 18.68
CA SER A 329 20.39 15.36 19.83
C SER A 329 19.70 14.82 21.08
N ILE A 330 18.71 13.94 20.93
CA ILE A 330 17.95 13.34 22.05
C ILE A 330 18.74 12.19 22.69
N THR A 331 19.83 11.75 22.07
CA THR A 331 20.66 10.63 22.55
C THR A 331 22.10 11.05 22.86
N GLU A 332 22.58 12.17 22.33
CA GLU A 332 23.94 12.71 22.52
C GLU A 332 24.29 12.89 24.01
N THR A 333 25.38 12.28 24.48
CA THR A 333 25.95 12.51 25.82
C THR A 333 27.47 12.70 25.82
N SER A 334 28.14 12.40 24.71
CA SER A 334 29.60 12.43 24.55
C SER A 334 30.02 13.47 23.51
N ASP A 335 31.23 14.01 23.65
CA ASP A 335 31.81 14.95 22.68
C ASP A 335 32.55 14.18 21.57
N VAL A 336 31.79 13.72 20.58
CA VAL A 336 32.30 12.88 19.48
C VAL A 336 33.32 13.59 18.60
N GLU A 337 33.24 14.93 18.48
CA GLU A 337 34.18 15.77 17.73
C GLU A 337 35.55 15.82 18.42
N ALA A 338 35.55 15.78 19.76
CA ALA A 338 36.77 15.66 20.56
C ALA A 338 37.30 14.22 20.67
N GLY A 339 36.67 13.26 19.98
CA GLY A 339 37.03 11.84 20.05
C GLY A 339 36.62 11.17 21.37
N ILE A 340 35.70 11.78 22.13
CA ILE A 340 35.20 11.25 23.39
C ILE A 340 33.88 10.52 23.11
N TYR A 341 33.80 9.26 23.53
CA TYR A 341 32.63 8.41 23.23
C TYR A 341 31.96 7.85 24.49
N ASP A 342 32.54 7.99 25.67
CA ASP A 342 32.08 7.37 26.91
C ASP A 342 31.82 8.36 28.05
N SER A 343 31.38 9.56 27.68
CA SER A 343 31.00 10.59 28.64
C SER A 343 29.48 10.68 28.77
N LEU A 344 29.03 10.96 30.00
CA LEU A 344 27.65 11.34 30.31
C LEU A 344 27.53 12.85 30.59
N ALA A 345 28.63 13.60 30.46
CA ALA A 345 28.74 14.97 30.94
C ALA A 345 28.64 16.04 29.83
N TYR A 346 28.76 15.68 28.55
CA TYR A 346 28.71 16.67 27.47
C TYR A 346 27.30 17.24 27.28
N ARG A 347 26.29 16.36 27.30
CA ARG A 347 24.88 16.74 27.23
C ARG A 347 24.05 15.78 28.06
N GLN A 348 23.15 16.32 28.88
CA GLN A 348 22.27 15.50 29.71
C GLN A 348 21.13 14.94 28.84
N ASN A 349 21.02 13.60 28.79
CA ASN A 349 19.99 12.89 28.03
C ASN A 349 19.61 11.57 28.72
N TRP A 350 18.66 10.83 28.14
CA TRP A 350 18.11 9.58 28.71
C TRP A 350 19.19 8.56 29.09
N LEU A 351 20.31 8.50 28.35
CA LEU A 351 21.39 7.56 28.62
C LEU A 351 22.01 7.74 30.01
N LEU A 352 22.07 8.97 30.55
CA LEU A 352 22.54 9.21 31.92
C LEU A 352 21.76 8.36 32.93
N TYR A 353 20.42 8.37 32.81
CA TYR A 353 19.54 7.62 33.70
C TYR A 353 19.52 6.14 33.36
N ALA A 354 19.52 5.78 32.08
CA ALA A 354 19.52 4.39 31.64
C ALA A 354 20.82 3.67 32.04
N PHE A 355 21.96 4.35 32.03
CA PHE A 355 23.24 3.83 32.51
C PHE A 355 23.15 3.42 33.99
N ALA A 356 22.56 4.27 34.83
CA ALA A 356 22.31 3.95 36.23
C ALA A 356 21.27 2.84 36.42
N MET A 357 20.22 2.79 35.59
CA MET A 357 19.16 1.77 35.68
C MET A 357 19.60 0.38 35.18
N LEU A 358 20.49 0.33 34.19
CA LEU A 358 21.02 -0.90 33.63
C LEU A 358 22.22 -1.40 34.44
N GLU A 359 23.02 -0.51 35.02
CA GLU A 359 24.28 -0.85 35.69
C GLU A 359 25.27 -1.56 34.74
N ILE A 360 25.43 -1.03 33.52
CA ILE A 360 26.27 -1.62 32.46
C ILE A 360 27.77 -1.44 32.70
N LYS A 361 28.60 -2.33 32.14
CA LYS A 361 30.07 -2.30 32.26
C LYS A 361 30.66 -1.02 31.67
N SER A 362 30.37 -0.80 30.39
CA SER A 362 30.92 0.30 29.60
C SER A 362 29.99 0.63 28.45
N PHE A 363 30.10 1.85 27.93
CA PHE A 363 29.36 2.25 26.76
C PHE A 363 30.22 3.05 25.78
N ARG A 364 29.74 3.14 24.55
CA ARG A 364 30.17 4.11 23.54
C ARG A 364 28.94 4.75 22.94
N ASN A 365 28.85 6.07 23.03
CA ASN A 365 27.78 6.88 22.47
C ASN A 365 28.35 7.79 21.39
N PHE A 366 28.00 7.49 20.14
CA PHE A 366 28.40 8.23 18.96
C PHE A 366 27.31 9.22 18.49
N ALA A 367 26.22 9.37 19.24
CA ALA A 367 25.12 10.24 18.88
C ALA A 367 25.54 11.72 18.83
N ARG A 368 24.95 12.47 17.88
CA ARG A 368 25.29 13.86 17.62
C ARG A 368 24.06 14.71 17.34
N SER A 369 24.02 15.92 17.85
CA SER A 369 22.96 16.89 17.56
C SER A 369 22.75 17.11 16.06
N GLY A 370 21.51 16.95 15.60
CA GLY A 370 21.13 17.10 14.19
C GLY A 370 21.36 15.87 13.32
N ALA A 371 21.70 14.71 13.91
CA ALA A 371 21.92 13.51 13.11
C ALA A 371 20.64 12.97 12.44
N SER A 372 20.78 12.43 11.23
CA SER A 372 19.72 11.76 10.47
C SER A 372 20.25 10.52 9.77
N TYR A 373 19.34 9.62 9.37
CA TYR A 373 19.73 8.52 8.49
C TYR A 373 20.08 9.03 7.10
N ARG A 374 19.19 9.82 6.49
CA ARG A 374 19.43 10.42 5.18
C ARG A 374 20.59 11.41 5.23
N GLU A 375 21.33 11.46 4.15
CA GLU A 375 22.47 12.36 3.95
C GLU A 375 22.12 13.49 2.98
N TYR A 376 22.62 14.69 3.24
CA TYR A 376 22.40 15.83 2.36
C TYR A 376 23.60 16.77 2.31
N VAL A 377 23.63 17.61 1.28
CA VAL A 377 24.72 18.56 1.05
C VAL A 377 24.82 19.54 2.22
N GLY A 378 26.03 19.71 2.75
CA GLY A 378 26.30 20.59 3.89
C GLY A 378 26.08 19.97 5.26
N GLN A 379 25.67 18.69 5.34
CA GLN A 379 25.57 17.97 6.60
C GLN A 379 26.96 17.63 7.17
N LEU A 380 27.17 17.90 8.46
CA LEU A 380 28.42 17.54 9.15
C LEU A 380 28.58 16.03 9.22
N ASP A 381 29.82 15.54 9.26
CA ASP A 381 30.07 14.10 9.25
C ASP A 381 29.43 13.38 10.43
N TRP A 382 29.56 13.91 11.65
CA TRP A 382 28.94 13.32 12.83
C TRP A 382 27.39 13.35 12.83
N GLN A 383 26.77 14.16 11.97
CA GLN A 383 25.32 14.15 11.77
C GLN A 383 24.86 13.02 10.83
N LYS A 384 25.77 12.28 10.21
CA LYS A 384 25.43 11.12 9.38
C LYS A 384 25.49 9.87 10.24
N ILE A 385 24.38 9.13 10.37
CA ILE A 385 24.39 7.85 11.09
C ILE A 385 25.39 6.86 10.46
N SER A 386 25.59 6.93 9.15
CA SER A 386 26.60 6.13 8.42
C SER A 386 28.03 6.40 8.90
N HIS A 387 28.36 7.66 9.20
CA HIS A 387 29.65 8.03 9.77
C HIS A 387 29.79 7.51 11.20
N GLN A 388 28.76 7.68 12.03
CA GLN A 388 28.76 7.16 13.41
C GLN A 388 29.00 5.64 13.42
N VAL A 389 28.27 4.89 12.58
CA VAL A 389 28.40 3.43 12.43
C VAL A 389 29.80 3.06 11.94
N GLY A 390 30.30 3.72 10.89
CA GLY A 390 31.63 3.44 10.34
C GLY A 390 32.75 3.67 11.35
N VAL A 391 32.70 4.77 12.10
CA VAL A 391 33.70 5.05 13.14
C VAL A 391 33.61 4.03 14.27
N ALA A 392 32.41 3.69 14.75
CA ALA A 392 32.25 2.70 15.81
C ALA A 392 32.84 1.33 15.44
N ILE A 393 32.60 0.85 14.21
CA ILE A 393 33.18 -0.40 13.70
C ILE A 393 34.72 -0.31 13.71
N ASN A 394 35.27 0.81 13.25
CA ASN A 394 36.72 1.02 13.20
C ASN A 394 37.38 1.13 14.59
N THR A 395 36.63 1.47 15.65
CA THR A 395 37.18 1.47 17.02
C THR A 395 37.48 0.06 17.56
N GLY A 396 36.90 -0.98 16.95
CA GLY A 396 37.01 -2.36 17.45
C GLY A 396 36.26 -2.62 18.76
N PHE A 397 35.39 -1.72 19.20
CA PHE A 397 34.54 -1.92 20.38
C PHE A 397 33.62 -3.13 20.17
N THR A 398 33.51 -3.99 21.19
CA THR A 398 32.74 -5.24 21.16
C THR A 398 31.48 -5.11 22.03
N PRO A 399 30.36 -4.63 21.46
CA PRO A 399 29.12 -4.48 22.21
C PRO A 399 28.40 -5.82 22.41
N ASP A 400 27.76 -5.95 23.56
CA ASP A 400 26.71 -6.96 23.80
C ASP A 400 25.35 -6.45 23.33
N ILE A 401 25.16 -5.12 23.35
CA ILE A 401 23.91 -4.46 23.02
C ILE A 401 24.20 -3.26 22.12
N VAL A 402 23.41 -3.10 21.07
CA VAL A 402 23.44 -1.91 20.20
C VAL A 402 22.08 -1.22 20.24
N VAL A 403 22.07 0.10 20.42
CA VAL A 403 20.86 0.93 20.38
C VAL A 403 21.02 2.03 19.34
N ILE A 404 20.12 2.08 18.36
CA ILE A 404 20.02 3.20 17.42
C ILE A 404 18.76 4.00 17.75
N ALA A 405 18.94 5.25 18.18
CA ALA A 405 17.86 6.18 18.51
C ALA A 405 17.97 7.44 17.64
N CYS A 406 17.38 7.37 16.44
CA CYS A 406 17.44 8.42 15.43
C CYS A 406 16.15 8.41 14.58
N GLY A 407 15.98 9.43 13.74
CA GLY A 407 14.92 9.55 12.75
C GLY A 407 14.14 10.85 12.87
N THR A 408 14.23 11.57 13.98
CA THR A 408 13.40 12.78 14.15
C THR A 408 13.71 13.86 13.10
N ASN A 409 14.99 13.98 12.73
CA ASN A 409 15.53 14.93 11.76
C ASN A 409 15.35 14.50 10.30
N ASP A 410 15.05 13.22 10.04
CA ASP A 410 14.79 12.73 8.68
C ASP A 410 13.51 13.35 8.10
N GLY A 411 12.50 13.58 8.95
CA GLY A 411 11.18 14.03 8.52
C GLY A 411 10.51 13.01 7.60
N ILE A 412 9.62 13.48 6.73
CA ILE A 412 8.90 12.62 5.77
C ILE A 412 9.16 12.98 4.29
N SER A 413 9.81 14.10 4.01
CA SER A 413 9.93 14.64 2.64
C SER A 413 10.86 13.80 1.73
N ASN A 414 11.88 13.18 2.30
CA ASN A 414 12.86 12.36 1.57
C ASN A 414 12.89 10.93 2.12
N LEU A 415 11.72 10.40 2.47
CA LEU A 415 11.62 9.13 3.18
C LEU A 415 12.10 7.95 2.33
N GLY A 416 11.81 7.97 1.02
CA GLY A 416 12.01 6.81 0.15
C GLY A 416 10.99 5.71 0.39
N ASP A 417 11.16 4.59 -0.30
CA ASP A 417 10.28 3.42 -0.22
C ASP A 417 11.03 2.18 0.27
N TYR A 418 10.38 1.39 1.13
CA TYR A 418 10.98 0.21 1.75
C TYR A 418 11.30 -0.87 0.70
N ASP A 419 10.37 -1.19 -0.19
CA ASP A 419 10.55 -2.29 -1.16
C ASP A 419 11.60 -1.92 -2.21
N THR A 420 11.59 -0.66 -2.64
CA THR A 420 12.63 -0.07 -3.51
C THR A 420 13.99 -0.14 -2.85
N ALA A 421 14.08 0.27 -1.58
CA ALA A 421 15.32 0.20 -0.83
C ALA A 421 15.81 -1.25 -0.77
N MET A 422 14.93 -2.23 -0.51
CA MET A 422 15.26 -3.65 -0.40
C MET A 422 15.65 -4.31 -1.74
N GLY A 423 15.13 -3.82 -2.86
CA GLY A 423 15.42 -4.33 -4.21
C GLY A 423 16.81 -3.96 -4.74
N LYS A 424 17.48 -2.97 -4.15
CA LYS A 424 18.82 -2.51 -4.57
C LYS A 424 19.95 -3.37 -3.98
N ALA A 425 21.12 -3.35 -4.60
CA ALA A 425 22.35 -3.85 -3.97
C ALA A 425 22.79 -2.87 -2.86
N ILE A 426 23.40 -3.36 -1.77
CA ILE A 426 23.82 -2.52 -0.64
C ILE A 426 24.74 -1.37 -1.07
N GLY A 427 25.67 -1.61 -2.00
CA GLY A 427 26.59 -0.59 -2.52
C GLY A 427 25.96 0.42 -3.51
N SER A 428 24.68 0.26 -3.84
CA SER A 428 23.95 1.11 -4.80
C SER A 428 22.80 1.88 -4.16
N LEU A 429 22.75 1.92 -2.83
CA LEU A 429 21.75 2.64 -2.07
C LEU A 429 21.98 4.16 -2.17
N ASP A 430 20.90 4.90 -2.40
CA ASP A 430 20.88 6.35 -2.41
C ASP A 430 20.81 6.87 -0.98
N MET A 431 21.93 7.37 -0.48
CA MET A 431 22.03 7.87 0.89
C MET A 431 21.19 9.12 1.14
N SER A 432 20.67 9.80 0.11
CA SER A 432 19.77 10.95 0.30
C SER A 432 18.35 10.58 0.69
N LEU A 433 17.99 9.29 0.60
CA LEU A 433 16.69 8.76 1.00
C LEU A 433 16.79 8.00 2.33
N THR A 434 15.91 8.31 3.28
CA THR A 434 15.91 7.72 4.63
C THR A 434 15.84 6.19 4.60
N ALA A 435 14.97 5.61 3.77
CA ALA A 435 14.81 4.16 3.66
C ALA A 435 16.10 3.46 3.21
N GLU A 436 16.80 4.03 2.23
CA GLU A 436 18.00 3.45 1.66
C GLU A 436 19.21 3.66 2.57
N ALA A 437 19.36 4.85 3.14
CA ALA A 437 20.40 5.12 4.12
C ALA A 437 20.23 4.26 5.39
N MET A 438 19.01 4.17 5.94
CA MET A 438 18.73 3.32 7.09
C MET A 438 18.99 1.84 6.79
N ARG A 439 18.65 1.36 5.59
CA ARG A 439 18.98 -0.01 5.16
C ARG A 439 20.48 -0.26 5.23
N LYS A 440 21.30 0.65 4.69
CA LYS A 440 22.77 0.53 4.73
C LYS A 440 23.28 0.48 6.17
N ASN A 441 22.83 1.40 7.01
CA ASN A 441 23.23 1.47 8.43
C ASN A 441 22.87 0.20 9.20
N PHE A 442 21.64 -0.30 9.06
CA PHE A 442 21.18 -1.50 9.77
C PHE A 442 21.88 -2.76 9.26
N TYR A 443 22.14 -2.85 7.95
CA TYR A 443 22.94 -3.92 7.37
C TYR A 443 24.37 -3.93 7.94
N GLU A 444 25.05 -2.78 7.97
CA GLU A 444 26.42 -2.68 8.47
C GLU A 444 26.52 -3.02 9.97
N VAL A 445 25.61 -2.50 10.79
CA VAL A 445 25.55 -2.82 12.23
C VAL A 445 25.27 -4.31 12.46
N SER A 446 24.27 -4.88 11.78
CA SER A 446 23.92 -6.30 11.93
C SER A 446 25.04 -7.22 11.46
N ASN A 447 25.79 -6.82 10.43
CA ASN A 447 26.93 -7.58 9.92
C ASN A 447 28.16 -7.47 10.82
N ALA A 448 28.44 -6.30 11.38
CA ALA A 448 29.61 -6.06 12.23
C ALA A 448 29.45 -6.64 13.64
N TYR A 449 28.21 -6.68 14.16
CA TYR A 449 27.91 -7.11 15.53
C TYR A 449 26.88 -8.25 15.57
N PRO A 450 27.15 -9.40 14.93
CA PRO A 450 26.17 -10.48 14.76
C PRO A 450 25.72 -11.14 16.08
N ASN A 451 26.52 -10.99 17.15
CA ASN A 451 26.21 -11.55 18.47
C ASN A 451 25.60 -10.53 19.44
N ALA A 452 25.54 -9.25 19.06
CA ALA A 452 24.95 -8.22 19.90
C ALA A 452 23.42 -8.25 19.78
N LYS A 453 22.72 -7.94 20.86
CA LYS A 453 21.27 -7.69 20.79
C LYS A 453 21.04 -6.28 20.25
N LEU A 454 20.33 -6.20 19.14
CA LEU A 454 20.13 -4.96 18.41
C LEU A 454 18.77 -4.34 18.76
N PHE A 455 18.75 -3.04 19.03
CA PHE A 455 17.55 -2.26 19.34
C PHE A 455 17.47 -1.00 18.49
N SER A 456 16.26 -0.65 18.07
CA SER A 456 15.99 0.60 17.38
C SER A 456 14.85 1.33 18.07
N CYS A 457 15.09 2.58 18.45
CA CYS A 457 14.09 3.42 19.09
C CYS A 457 13.34 4.23 18.03
N LEU A 458 12.01 4.22 18.10
CA LEU A 458 11.20 5.13 17.31
C LEU A 458 11.32 6.57 17.83
N PRO A 459 11.27 7.60 16.96
CA PRO A 459 11.27 9.00 17.40
C PRO A 459 10.12 9.31 18.38
N LEU A 460 10.41 10.15 19.39
CA LEU A 460 9.40 10.64 20.34
C LEU A 460 8.29 11.43 19.62
N GLN A 461 7.15 11.61 20.30
CA GLN A 461 6.21 12.66 19.94
C GLN A 461 6.85 14.04 20.14
N ARG A 462 6.45 15.01 19.32
CA ARG A 462 6.93 16.40 19.34
C ARG A 462 5.77 17.37 19.12
N ALA A 463 5.93 18.63 19.50
CA ALA A 463 4.83 19.59 19.59
C ALA A 463 4.43 20.22 18.24
N ASP A 464 5.35 20.39 17.29
CA ASP A 464 5.11 21.02 15.98
C ASP A 464 4.41 20.13 14.95
N ASP A 465 4.49 18.81 15.10
CA ASP A 465 3.95 17.84 14.14
C ASP A 465 2.84 17.00 14.75
N GLU A 466 1.80 16.73 13.96
CA GLU A 466 0.80 15.72 14.28
C GLU A 466 1.42 14.31 14.26
N THR A 467 1.06 13.47 15.23
CA THR A 467 1.57 12.09 15.35
C THR A 467 1.24 11.27 14.09
N SER A 468 0.04 11.45 13.54
CA SER A 468 -0.39 10.80 12.30
C SER A 468 0.46 11.20 11.09
N THR A 469 0.97 12.42 11.04
CA THR A 469 1.83 12.90 9.94
C THR A 469 3.19 12.20 9.95
N ARG A 470 3.66 11.79 11.13
CA ARG A 470 4.94 11.08 11.31
C ARG A 470 4.82 9.57 11.13
N GLN A 471 3.60 9.03 11.08
CA GLN A 471 3.36 7.59 10.97
C GLN A 471 4.14 6.90 9.83
N PRO A 472 4.29 7.47 8.62
CA PRO A 472 5.06 6.84 7.56
C PRO A 472 6.53 6.59 7.94
N LEU A 473 7.16 7.54 8.65
CA LEU A 473 8.51 7.38 9.15
C LEU A 473 8.59 6.28 10.22
N LEU A 474 7.64 6.26 11.17
CA LEU A 474 7.59 5.24 12.23
C LEU A 474 7.46 3.83 11.63
N ASP A 475 6.59 3.67 10.63
CA ASP A 475 6.37 2.38 9.97
C ASP A 475 7.57 1.93 9.15
N LEU A 476 8.26 2.87 8.50
CA LEU A 476 9.50 2.57 7.80
C LEU A 476 10.57 2.05 8.77
N ILE A 477 10.78 2.74 9.91
CA ILE A 477 11.76 2.31 10.93
C ILE A 477 11.36 0.92 11.45
N ARG A 478 10.09 0.70 11.81
CA ARG A 478 9.60 -0.61 12.28
C ARG A 478 9.91 -1.74 11.28
N LYS A 479 9.56 -1.53 10.00
CA LYS A 479 9.78 -2.53 8.94
C LYS A 479 11.27 -2.81 8.74
N MET A 480 12.09 -1.76 8.67
CA MET A 480 13.53 -1.90 8.48
C MET A 480 14.21 -2.58 9.68
N SER A 481 13.81 -2.23 10.90
CA SER A 481 14.30 -2.88 12.13
C SER A 481 14.03 -4.38 12.11
N GLY A 482 12.79 -4.78 11.81
CA GLY A 482 12.41 -6.19 11.72
C GLY A 482 13.20 -6.97 10.68
N ARG A 483 13.58 -6.31 9.56
CA ARG A 483 14.37 -6.93 8.50
C ARG A 483 15.79 -7.31 8.93
N TYR A 484 16.39 -6.53 9.84
CA TYR A 484 17.78 -6.68 10.28
C TYR A 484 17.92 -7.18 11.73
N GLY A 485 16.87 -7.76 12.29
CA GLY A 485 16.91 -8.37 13.62
C GLY A 485 16.92 -7.38 14.79
N PHE A 486 16.60 -6.11 14.54
CA PHE A 486 16.48 -5.11 15.60
C PHE A 486 15.13 -5.26 16.31
N THR A 487 15.19 -5.27 17.64
CA THR A 487 13.99 -5.15 18.48
C THR A 487 13.57 -3.69 18.53
N VAL A 488 12.33 -3.40 18.14
CA VAL A 488 11.80 -2.04 18.16
C VAL A 488 11.44 -1.63 19.59
N ILE A 489 11.93 -0.46 20.01
CA ILE A 489 11.49 0.25 21.20
C ILE A 489 10.58 1.39 20.73
N ASP A 490 9.28 1.26 20.91
CA ASP A 490 8.30 2.26 20.45
C ASP A 490 8.28 3.46 21.40
N CYS A 491 9.32 4.31 21.34
CA CYS A 491 9.36 5.49 22.19
C CYS A 491 8.27 6.51 21.84
N HIS A 492 7.67 6.42 20.65
CA HIS A 492 6.60 7.30 20.21
C HIS A 492 5.31 7.06 21.01
N ASN A 493 4.96 5.79 21.23
CA ASN A 493 3.69 5.41 21.85
C ASN A 493 3.83 4.97 23.31
N GLU A 494 5.00 4.44 23.71
CA GLU A 494 5.15 3.77 25.01
C GLU A 494 5.90 4.61 26.07
N THR A 495 6.47 5.77 25.73
CA THR A 495 7.19 6.59 26.72
C THR A 495 6.28 7.33 27.69
N GLY A 496 5.02 7.56 27.30
CA GLY A 496 4.13 8.47 28.02
C GLY A 496 4.51 9.95 27.88
N ILE A 497 5.35 10.30 26.90
CA ILE A 497 5.49 11.68 26.39
C ILE A 497 4.40 11.85 25.32
N VAL A 498 3.50 12.81 25.54
CA VAL A 498 2.28 12.96 24.72
C VAL A 498 2.23 14.39 24.23
N LYS A 499 2.16 14.58 22.91
CA LYS A 499 2.29 15.89 22.25
C LYS A 499 1.32 16.95 22.82
N ASP A 500 0.13 16.54 23.23
CA ASP A 500 -0.95 17.44 23.69
C ASP A 500 -0.57 18.21 24.97
N PHE A 501 0.48 17.77 25.66
CA PHE A 501 1.02 18.43 26.84
C PHE A 501 2.35 19.14 26.58
N GLU A 502 2.79 19.18 25.33
CA GLU A 502 4.05 19.80 24.91
C GLU A 502 3.77 21.07 24.11
N VAL A 503 4.69 22.03 24.18
CA VAL A 503 4.55 23.35 23.54
C VAL A 503 5.73 23.56 22.61
N TRP A 504 5.47 23.95 21.36
CA TRP A 504 6.54 24.24 20.40
C TRP A 504 7.29 25.52 20.77
N ASP A 505 8.62 25.50 20.67
CA ASP A 505 9.52 26.61 21.05
C ASP A 505 9.32 27.10 22.50
N SER A 506 8.80 26.23 23.38
CA SER A 506 8.59 26.55 24.79
C SER A 506 8.61 25.31 25.69
N ASP A 507 8.59 25.56 26.99
CA ASP A 507 8.57 24.51 28.00
C ASP A 507 7.22 23.79 28.02
N GLY A 508 7.22 22.50 27.65
CA GLY A 508 6.10 21.58 27.80
C GLY A 508 6.12 20.83 29.13
N ARG A 509 5.38 19.73 29.23
CA ARG A 509 5.39 18.86 30.41
C ARG A 509 6.66 18.02 30.48
N ASP A 510 7.06 17.42 29.37
CA ASP A 510 8.18 16.49 29.29
C ASP A 510 9.29 16.95 28.32
N LEU A 511 9.02 17.94 27.46
CA LEU A 511 9.96 18.53 26.50
C LEU A 511 10.26 20.00 26.87
N SER A 512 11.49 20.47 26.64
CA SER A 512 11.91 21.86 26.96
C SER A 512 11.64 22.87 25.85
N ASP A 513 11.46 22.41 24.63
CA ASP A 513 11.21 23.24 23.43
C ASP A 513 10.18 22.60 22.49
N GLY A 514 9.44 21.61 23.00
CA GLY A 514 8.53 20.79 22.20
C GLY A 514 9.20 19.68 21.40
N LEU A 515 10.53 19.52 21.45
CA LEU A 515 11.26 18.42 20.79
C LEU A 515 12.21 17.69 21.74
N HIS A 516 13.05 18.41 22.48
CA HIS A 516 14.09 17.84 23.32
C HIS A 516 13.56 17.51 24.73
N PRO A 517 13.75 16.27 25.22
CA PRO A 517 13.33 15.92 26.56
C PRO A 517 14.05 16.71 27.63
N LYS A 518 13.30 17.30 28.57
CA LYS A 518 13.86 17.74 29.86
C LYS A 518 13.92 16.59 30.84
N THR A 519 14.38 16.83 32.06
CA THR A 519 14.61 15.77 33.07
C THR A 519 13.44 14.76 33.21
N SER A 520 12.18 15.23 33.22
CA SER A 520 11.00 14.36 33.28
C SER A 520 10.91 13.43 32.06
N GLY A 521 11.03 13.97 30.84
CA GLY A 521 11.03 13.21 29.61
C GLY A 521 12.23 12.26 29.47
N GLN A 522 13.42 12.71 29.86
CA GLN A 522 14.65 11.90 29.85
C GLN A 522 14.50 10.67 30.74
N ILE A 523 13.93 10.81 31.94
CA ILE A 523 13.67 9.70 32.87
C ILE A 523 12.62 8.74 32.30
N LYS A 524 11.54 9.25 31.68
CA LYS A 524 10.52 8.41 31.03
C LYS A 524 11.12 7.58 29.90
N GLN A 525 11.90 8.21 29.03
CA GLN A 525 12.58 7.55 27.92
C GLN A 525 13.57 6.49 28.44
N ALA A 526 14.37 6.82 29.46
CA ALA A 526 15.30 5.87 30.08
C ALA A 526 14.58 4.65 30.67
N LYS A 527 13.50 4.84 31.42
CA LYS A 527 12.70 3.74 31.99
C LYS A 527 12.19 2.79 30.91
N LEU A 528 11.63 3.33 29.82
CA LEU A 528 11.13 2.51 28.71
C LEU A 528 12.28 1.72 28.06
N ILE A 529 13.36 2.40 27.68
CA ILE A 529 14.48 1.78 26.98
C ILE A 529 15.11 0.69 27.85
N SER A 530 15.40 0.99 29.12
CA SER A 530 15.95 0.01 30.06
C SER A 530 15.03 -1.19 30.27
N ALA A 531 13.71 -0.98 30.38
CA ALA A 531 12.75 -2.07 30.53
C ALA A 531 12.69 -2.97 29.28
N LYS A 532 12.73 -2.39 28.08
CA LYS A 532 12.73 -3.14 26.83
C LYS A 532 14.02 -3.91 26.61
N ILE A 533 15.17 -3.31 26.95
CA ILE A 533 16.46 -3.99 26.93
C ILE A 533 16.45 -5.18 27.90
N LYS A 534 16.04 -4.98 29.15
CA LYS A 534 15.99 -6.04 30.17
C LYS A 534 15.05 -7.19 29.80
N SER A 535 13.91 -6.90 29.20
CA SER A 535 12.93 -7.94 28.80
C SER A 535 13.34 -8.73 27.55
N ASN A 536 14.20 -8.18 26.69
CA ASN A 536 14.58 -8.81 25.41
C ASN A 536 16.02 -9.32 25.36
N TYR A 537 16.77 -9.13 26.44
CA TYR A 537 18.10 -9.68 26.63
C TYR A 537 18.03 -10.67 27.79
N GLN A 538 17.84 -11.95 27.46
CA GLN A 538 17.89 -13.01 28.47
C GLN A 538 19.34 -13.19 28.89
N LEU A 539 19.58 -12.90 30.16
CA LEU A 539 20.80 -13.25 30.86
C LEU A 539 20.96 -14.77 30.80
N GLN A 540 22.13 -15.26 30.37
CA GLN A 540 22.42 -16.70 30.47
C GLN A 540 22.62 -17.00 31.96
N VAL A 541 21.68 -17.74 32.54
CA VAL A 541 21.75 -18.25 33.91
C VAL A 541 22.87 -19.29 34.02
#